data_AF-A0A485CRU3-F1
#
_entry.id   AF-A0A485CRU3-F1
#
_cell.length_a   1.000
_cell.length_b   1.000
_cell.length_c   1.000
_cell.angle_alpha   90.00
_cell.angle_beta   90.00
_cell.angle_gamma   90.00
#
_symmetry.space_group_name_H-M   'P 1'
#
loop_
_entity.id
_entity.type
_entity.pdbx_description
1 polymer ?
#
loop_
_entity_poly.entity_id
_entity_poly.type
_entity_poly.pdbx_seq_one_letter_code
_entity_poly.pdbx_strand_id
1 'polypeptide(L)'
;MATTSRGQSKTADYKVRAQKLFDELDNFFTGLEKSGRKVMVVVVPEHGGALKGDKMQVSGLRDIPSPSITNVPAAVKFFGMKEPRQGAPLVIDQPSSYLAISELVVRALDGKMFTQDNVNWPQYTANLPQSAAVSENANAIVIQYQGKPYVQLNGGSWVPYPQ
;
A
#
# COMPACT_ATOMS: atom_id res chain seq x y z
N MET A 1 -2.55 -41.51 -20.95
CA MET A 1 -1.29 -40.82 -20.58
C MET A 1 -1.65 -39.59 -19.79
N ALA A 2 -1.41 -39.59 -18.47
CA ALA A 2 -1.61 -38.42 -17.62
C ALA A 2 -0.31 -37.62 -17.59
N THR A 3 -0.33 -36.40 -18.12
CA THR A 3 0.79 -35.46 -18.04
C THR A 3 0.79 -34.84 -16.64
N THR A 4 1.60 -35.39 -15.74
CA THR A 4 1.94 -34.73 -14.48
C THR A 4 2.76 -33.48 -14.81
N SER A 5 2.15 -32.31 -14.70
CA SER A 5 2.85 -31.02 -14.65
C SER A 5 3.80 -31.05 -13.44
N ARG A 6 5.10 -31.22 -13.68
CA ARG A 6 6.12 -31.08 -12.62
C ARG A 6 6.13 -29.61 -12.21
N GLY A 7 5.79 -29.33 -10.95
CA GLY A 7 5.99 -28.01 -10.37
C GLY A 7 7.43 -27.55 -10.58
N GLN A 8 7.62 -26.32 -11.04
CA GLN A 8 8.95 -25.77 -11.22
C GLN A 8 9.59 -25.50 -9.85
N SER A 9 10.79 -26.03 -9.61
CA SER A 9 11.50 -25.93 -8.33
C SER A 9 12.16 -24.57 -8.08
N LYS A 10 12.12 -23.66 -9.05
CA LYS A 10 12.65 -22.29 -8.93
C LYS A 10 11.50 -21.34 -8.65
N THR A 11 11.66 -20.49 -7.62
CA THR A 11 10.78 -19.36 -7.40
C THR A 11 10.69 -18.54 -8.69
N ALA A 12 9.46 -18.25 -9.14
CA ALA A 12 9.25 -17.47 -10.35
C ALA A 12 9.94 -16.09 -10.28
N ASP A 13 10.00 -15.34 -11.37
CA ASP A 13 10.45 -13.95 -11.31
C ASP A 13 9.43 -13.08 -10.55
N TYR A 14 9.88 -12.04 -9.82
CA TYR A 14 8.97 -11.15 -9.08
C TYR A 14 7.97 -10.47 -10.01
N LYS A 15 8.43 -9.96 -11.17
CA LYS A 15 7.58 -9.25 -12.13
C LYS A 15 6.45 -10.15 -12.61
N VAL A 16 6.74 -11.43 -12.87
CA VAL A 16 5.74 -12.41 -13.30
C VAL A 16 4.71 -12.67 -12.21
N ARG A 17 5.14 -12.83 -10.95
CA ARG A 17 4.20 -13.01 -9.83
C ARG A 17 3.35 -11.76 -9.56
N ALA A 18 3.97 -10.59 -9.61
CA ALA A 18 3.28 -9.31 -9.39
C ALA A 18 2.25 -9.05 -10.49
N GLN A 19 2.61 -9.29 -11.76
CA GLN A 19 1.67 -9.17 -12.88
C GLN A 19 0.49 -10.10 -12.69
N LYS A 20 0.74 -11.38 -12.38
CA LYS A 20 -0.32 -12.35 -12.12
C LYS A 20 -1.25 -11.90 -10.98
N LEU A 21 -0.68 -11.40 -9.87
CA LEU A 21 -1.48 -10.88 -8.76
C LEU A 21 -2.34 -9.69 -9.19
N PHE A 22 -1.80 -8.75 -9.96
CA PHE A 22 -2.55 -7.60 -10.43
C PHE A 22 -3.65 -7.99 -11.42
N ASP A 23 -3.39 -8.95 -12.31
CA ASP A 23 -4.40 -9.51 -13.21
C ASP A 23 -5.53 -10.21 -12.41
N GLU A 24 -5.19 -10.97 -11.37
CA GLU A 24 -6.16 -11.62 -10.49
C GLU A 24 -6.97 -10.60 -9.66
N LEU A 25 -6.34 -9.53 -9.17
CA LEU A 25 -7.01 -8.43 -8.47
C LEU A 25 -7.97 -7.67 -9.40
N ASP A 26 -7.57 -7.40 -10.64
CA ASP A 26 -8.42 -6.73 -11.63
C ASP A 26 -9.64 -7.60 -12.03
N ASN A 27 -9.42 -8.90 -12.20
CA ASN A 27 -10.50 -9.86 -12.39
C ASN A 27 -11.46 -9.92 -11.18
N PHE A 28 -10.92 -9.89 -9.97
CA PHE A 28 -11.72 -9.81 -8.74
C PHE A 28 -12.54 -8.52 -8.69
N PHE A 29 -11.95 -7.38 -9.03
CA PHE A 29 -12.65 -6.08 -9.09
C PHE A 29 -13.76 -6.07 -10.13
N THR A 30 -13.50 -6.63 -11.32
CA THR A 30 -14.54 -6.84 -12.35
C THR A 30 -15.68 -7.72 -11.82
N GLY A 31 -15.35 -8.75 -11.04
CA GLY A 31 -16.34 -9.59 -10.35
C GLY A 31 -17.17 -8.81 -9.33
N LEU A 32 -16.55 -7.95 -8.53
CA LEU A 32 -17.26 -7.07 -7.59
C LEU A 32 -18.19 -6.09 -8.32
N GLU A 33 -17.75 -5.48 -9.42
CA GLU A 33 -18.58 -4.58 -10.24
C GLU A 33 -19.83 -5.30 -10.75
N LYS A 34 -19.66 -6.50 -11.34
CA LYS A 34 -20.78 -7.33 -11.82
C LYS A 34 -21.73 -7.79 -10.73
N SER A 35 -21.23 -7.96 -9.50
CA SER A 35 -22.06 -8.41 -8.38
C SER A 35 -23.08 -7.36 -7.93
N GLY A 36 -22.88 -6.08 -8.25
CA GLY A 36 -23.68 -4.98 -7.74
C GLY A 36 -23.59 -4.77 -6.22
N ARG A 37 -22.71 -5.50 -5.52
CA ARG A 37 -22.55 -5.39 -4.07
C ARG A 37 -21.85 -4.08 -3.69
N LYS A 38 -22.34 -3.47 -2.62
CA LYS A 38 -21.73 -2.30 -1.97
C LYS A 38 -20.50 -2.75 -1.19
N VAL A 39 -19.30 -2.46 -1.70
CA VAL A 39 -18.04 -2.92 -1.11
C VAL A 39 -17.03 -1.78 -1.11
N MET A 40 -16.37 -1.58 0.02
CA MET A 40 -15.14 -0.80 0.14
C MET A 40 -13.98 -1.78 0.18
N VAL A 41 -13.13 -1.76 -0.84
CA VAL A 41 -11.88 -2.52 -0.84
C VAL A 41 -10.73 -1.60 -0.46
N VAL A 42 -9.91 -2.05 0.49
CA VAL A 42 -8.68 -1.40 0.91
C VAL A 42 -7.52 -2.34 0.60
N VAL A 43 -6.58 -1.89 -0.22
CA VAL A 43 -5.35 -2.62 -0.55
C VAL A 43 -4.21 -1.94 0.19
N VAL A 44 -3.54 -2.68 1.08
CA VAL A 44 -2.44 -2.17 1.92
C VAL A 44 -1.32 -3.21 1.92
N PRO A 45 -0.22 -2.97 1.19
CA PRO A 45 0.95 -3.84 1.28
C PRO A 45 1.58 -3.78 2.67
N GLU A 46 2.15 -4.90 3.13
CA GLU A 46 2.84 -4.96 4.42
C GLU A 46 4.12 -4.10 4.39
N HIS A 47 4.99 -4.38 3.42
CA HIS A 47 6.21 -3.64 3.12
C HIS A 47 6.70 -4.05 1.71
N GLY A 48 7.72 -3.36 1.20
CA GLY A 48 8.38 -3.67 -0.07
C GLY A 48 9.24 -4.93 -0.01
N GLY A 49 9.44 -5.58 -1.17
CA GLY A 49 10.22 -6.82 -1.27
C GLY A 49 11.74 -6.63 -1.35
N ALA A 50 12.26 -5.41 -1.16
CA ALA A 50 13.68 -5.07 -1.32
C ALA A 50 14.29 -5.54 -2.66
N LEU A 51 13.51 -5.49 -3.76
CA LEU A 51 13.92 -6.02 -5.06
C LEU A 51 15.16 -5.33 -5.62
N LYS A 52 15.26 -4.01 -5.40
CA LYS A 52 16.44 -3.23 -5.66
C LYS A 52 17.12 -2.96 -4.31
N GLY A 53 18.36 -3.40 -4.17
CA GLY A 53 19.19 -3.05 -3.01
C GLY A 53 19.66 -1.60 -3.06
N ASP A 54 20.26 -1.15 -1.97
CA ASP A 54 20.89 0.16 -1.83
C ASP A 54 22.31 0.03 -1.26
N LYS A 55 22.89 1.15 -0.81
CA LYS A 55 24.27 1.20 -0.29
C LYS A 55 24.44 0.48 1.05
N MET A 56 23.38 0.31 1.83
CA MET A 56 23.41 -0.36 3.15
C MET A 56 22.96 -1.81 3.06
N GLN A 57 22.01 -2.12 2.18
CA GLN A 57 21.39 -3.44 2.10
C GLN A 57 21.32 -3.94 0.66
N VAL A 58 21.85 -5.15 0.44
CA VAL A 58 21.74 -5.84 -0.85
C VAL A 58 20.29 -6.24 -1.15
N SER A 59 19.98 -6.51 -2.41
CA SER A 59 18.66 -6.97 -2.84
C SER A 59 18.18 -8.16 -2.01
N GLY A 60 16.91 -8.11 -1.58
CA GLY A 60 16.25 -9.12 -0.76
C GLY A 60 16.47 -8.97 0.75
N LEU A 61 17.47 -8.21 1.19
CA LEU A 61 17.71 -7.94 2.61
C LEU A 61 16.80 -6.80 3.09
N ARG A 62 16.21 -6.97 4.29
CA ARG A 62 15.21 -6.04 4.85
C ARG A 62 15.36 -5.83 6.36
N ASP A 63 16.58 -5.99 6.87
CA ASP A 63 16.89 -5.80 8.29
C ASP A 63 16.83 -4.33 8.73
N ILE A 64 16.84 -3.39 7.78
CA ILE A 64 16.63 -1.98 8.03
C ILE A 64 15.35 -1.59 7.28
N PRO A 65 14.34 -1.01 7.94
CA PRO A 65 13.09 -0.66 7.29
C PRO A 65 13.25 0.67 6.51
N SER A 66 14.05 0.62 5.44
CA SER A 66 14.43 1.81 4.66
C SER A 66 13.23 2.44 3.93
N PRO A 67 13.31 3.73 3.54
CA PRO A 67 12.19 4.41 2.88
C PRO A 67 11.72 3.74 1.58
N SER A 68 12.62 3.07 0.84
CA SER A 68 12.26 2.35 -0.39
C SER A 68 11.50 1.04 -0.10
N ILE A 69 11.63 0.50 1.11
CA ILE A 69 10.91 -0.67 1.59
C ILE A 69 9.56 -0.24 2.21
N THR A 70 9.51 0.85 2.97
CA THR A 70 8.30 1.19 3.73
C THR A 70 7.36 2.17 3.03
N ASN A 71 7.80 2.82 1.94
CA ASN A 71 6.89 3.59 1.08
C ASN A 71 6.13 2.65 0.14
N VAL A 72 4.91 2.29 0.52
CA VAL A 72 4.08 1.29 -0.18
C VAL A 72 2.85 1.90 -0.85
N PRO A 73 2.39 1.35 -1.99
CA PRO A 73 1.17 1.81 -2.64
C PRO A 73 -0.07 1.28 -1.91
N ALA A 74 -0.69 2.12 -1.08
CA ALA A 74 -2.00 1.85 -0.49
C ALA A 74 -3.13 2.49 -1.32
N ALA A 75 -4.27 1.81 -1.45
CA ALA A 75 -5.38 2.30 -2.24
C ALA A 75 -6.74 1.90 -1.65
N VAL A 76 -7.76 2.72 -1.91
CA VAL A 76 -9.17 2.45 -1.58
C VAL A 76 -9.99 2.52 -2.86
N LYS A 77 -10.84 1.51 -3.10
CA LYS A 77 -11.83 1.51 -4.19
C LYS A 77 -13.22 1.14 -3.65
N PHE A 78 -14.22 1.89 -4.08
CA PHE A 78 -15.63 1.64 -3.77
C PHE A 78 -16.33 1.00 -4.96
N PHE A 79 -17.16 0.00 -4.68
CA PHE A 79 -17.97 -0.75 -5.63
C PHE A 79 -19.45 -0.65 -5.25
N GLY A 80 -20.34 -0.76 -6.24
CA GLY A 80 -21.79 -0.69 -6.01
C GLY A 80 -22.29 0.68 -5.55
N MET A 81 -21.56 1.75 -5.87
CA MET A 81 -22.02 3.12 -5.68
C MET A 81 -23.10 3.45 -6.70
N LYS A 82 -24.10 4.24 -6.30
CA LYS A 82 -25.09 4.81 -7.23
C LYS A 82 -24.43 5.63 -8.34
N GLU A 83 -23.55 6.55 -7.95
CA GLU A 83 -22.78 7.39 -8.85
C GLU A 83 -21.27 7.23 -8.59
N PRO A 84 -20.59 6.32 -9.31
CA PRO A 84 -19.17 6.06 -9.12
C PRO A 84 -18.32 7.24 -9.62
N ARG A 85 -17.17 7.45 -8.98
CA ARG A 85 -16.19 8.46 -9.41
C ARG A 85 -15.74 8.18 -10.84
N GLN A 86 -15.75 9.22 -11.67
CA GLN A 86 -15.17 9.20 -13.01
C GLN A 86 -13.73 9.75 -13.00
N GLY A 87 -12.89 9.22 -13.89
CA GLY A 87 -11.52 9.70 -14.11
C GLY A 87 -10.46 9.08 -13.20
N ALA A 88 -9.30 9.74 -13.12
CA ALA A 88 -8.14 9.25 -12.39
C ALA A 88 -8.39 9.15 -10.86
N PRO A 89 -7.65 8.26 -10.18
CA PRO A 89 -7.65 8.20 -8.71
C PRO A 89 -7.34 9.55 -8.08
N LEU A 90 -7.92 9.81 -6.90
CA LEU A 90 -7.48 10.91 -6.06
C LEU A 90 -6.17 10.52 -5.40
N VAL A 91 -5.15 11.36 -5.60
CA VAL A 91 -3.83 11.16 -5.01
C VAL A 91 -3.78 11.87 -3.66
N ILE A 92 -3.44 11.11 -2.61
CA ILE A 92 -3.10 11.66 -1.30
C ILE A 92 -1.57 11.71 -1.25
N ASP A 93 -1.02 12.92 -1.31
CA ASP A 93 0.42 13.18 -1.34
C ASP A 93 1.01 13.50 0.05
N GLN A 94 0.15 13.68 1.05
CA GLN A 94 0.55 13.94 2.42
C GLN A 94 1.10 12.68 3.10
N PRO A 95 2.12 12.79 3.98
CA PRO A 95 2.63 11.67 4.76
C PRO A 95 1.51 10.94 5.52
N SER A 96 1.28 9.68 5.17
CA SER A 96 0.14 8.90 5.63
C SER A 96 0.57 7.53 6.15
N SER A 97 -0.20 7.01 7.11
CA SER A 97 -0.05 5.65 7.63
C SER A 97 -1.44 5.08 7.96
N TYR A 98 -1.51 3.98 8.72
CA TYR A 98 -2.73 3.22 9.00
C TYR A 98 -3.87 4.05 9.62
N LEU A 99 -3.57 5.13 10.33
CA LEU A 99 -4.59 6.00 10.92
C LEU A 99 -5.45 6.70 9.85
N ALA A 100 -4.89 7.05 8.69
CA ALA A 100 -5.64 7.62 7.58
C ALA A 100 -6.61 6.60 6.96
N ILE A 101 -6.22 5.32 6.92
CA ILE A 101 -7.10 4.24 6.48
C ILE A 101 -8.26 4.07 7.46
N SER A 102 -7.99 4.07 8.77
CA SER A 102 -9.03 4.00 9.80
C SER A 102 -10.02 5.15 9.66
N GLU A 103 -9.55 6.37 9.46
CA GLU A 103 -10.40 7.55 9.21
C GLU A 103 -11.26 7.39 7.95
N LEU A 104 -10.69 6.92 6.83
CA LEU A 104 -11.46 6.65 5.61
C LEU A 104 -12.54 5.59 5.83
N VAL A 105 -12.27 4.56 6.63
CA VAL A 105 -13.29 3.55 6.98
C VAL A 105 -14.39 4.18 7.83
N VAL A 106 -14.03 4.99 8.84
CA VAL A 106 -14.99 5.68 9.71
C VAL A 106 -15.92 6.58 8.89
N ARG A 107 -15.39 7.34 7.92
CA ARG A 107 -16.18 8.19 7.01
C ARG A 107 -17.16 7.40 6.13
N ALA A 108 -16.88 6.13 5.86
CA ALA A 108 -17.73 5.24 5.06
C ALA A 108 -18.83 4.51 5.87
N LEU A 109 -18.77 4.54 7.21
CA LEU A 109 -19.58 3.68 8.08
C LEU A 109 -21.09 3.86 7.92
N ASP A 110 -21.54 5.09 7.66
CA ASP A 110 -22.98 5.36 7.47
C ASP A 110 -23.53 4.85 6.13
N GLY A 111 -22.65 4.38 5.24
CA GLY A 111 -22.97 3.79 3.95
C GLY A 111 -23.55 4.76 2.92
N LYS A 112 -23.71 6.05 3.23
CA LYS A 112 -24.38 7.02 2.34
C LYS A 112 -23.64 7.21 1.03
N MET A 113 -22.32 7.02 1.04
CA MET A 113 -21.51 7.07 -0.18
C MET A 113 -21.97 6.08 -1.26
N PHE A 114 -22.59 4.96 -0.88
CA PHE A 114 -23.09 3.98 -1.84
C PHE A 114 -24.46 4.36 -2.45
N THR A 115 -25.19 5.29 -1.85
CA THR A 115 -26.59 5.57 -2.22
C THR A 115 -26.84 7.00 -2.70
N GLN A 116 -25.94 7.94 -2.42
CA GLN A 116 -26.07 9.34 -2.81
C GLN A 116 -25.84 9.54 -4.32
N ASP A 117 -26.53 10.53 -4.89
CA ASP A 117 -26.37 10.95 -6.29
C ASP A 117 -25.06 11.71 -6.53
N ASN A 118 -24.46 12.27 -5.49
CA ASN A 118 -23.18 12.97 -5.62
C ASN A 118 -22.37 12.85 -4.33
N VAL A 119 -21.23 12.18 -4.43
CA VAL A 119 -20.25 12.12 -3.34
C VAL A 119 -19.26 13.27 -3.52
N ASN A 120 -19.18 14.14 -2.52
CA ASN A 120 -18.16 15.19 -2.47
C ASN A 120 -16.79 14.56 -2.13
N TRP A 121 -16.10 14.07 -3.15
CA TRP A 121 -14.81 13.41 -2.99
C TRP A 121 -13.70 14.30 -2.40
N PRO A 122 -13.55 15.58 -2.83
CA PRO A 122 -12.59 16.48 -2.19
C PRO A 122 -12.79 16.57 -0.67
N GLN A 123 -14.04 16.69 -0.21
CA GLN A 123 -14.36 16.68 1.22
C GLN A 123 -14.05 15.33 1.87
N TYR A 124 -14.39 14.22 1.19
CA TYR A 124 -14.15 12.87 1.70
C TYR A 124 -12.67 12.58 1.94
N THR A 125 -11.78 13.13 1.12
CA THR A 125 -10.32 12.95 1.23
C THR A 125 -9.60 14.12 1.91
N ALA A 126 -10.30 15.18 2.29
CA ALA A 126 -9.70 16.33 2.96
C ALA A 126 -9.32 16.02 4.41
N ASN A 127 -8.26 16.68 4.90
CA ASN A 127 -7.86 16.66 6.32
C ASN A 127 -7.74 15.26 6.91
N LEU A 128 -7.22 14.30 6.13
CA LEU A 128 -6.87 12.99 6.66
C LEU A 128 -5.72 13.12 7.65
N PRO A 129 -5.69 12.30 8.73
CA PRO A 129 -4.63 12.35 9.71
C PRO A 129 -3.30 12.01 9.06
N GLN A 130 -2.33 12.92 9.20
CA GLN A 130 -0.98 12.70 8.71
C GLN A 130 -0.16 11.92 9.75
N SER A 131 0.86 11.20 9.29
CA SER A 131 1.80 10.47 10.14
C SER A 131 3.21 10.69 9.64
N ALA A 132 4.13 11.03 10.54
CA ALA A 132 5.55 11.13 10.20
C ALA A 132 6.06 9.77 9.68
N ALA A 133 6.98 9.80 8.72
CA ALA A 133 7.62 8.61 8.19
C ALA A 133 8.63 8.06 9.21
N VAL A 134 8.13 7.22 10.12
CA VAL A 134 8.90 6.48 11.13
C VAL A 134 8.66 4.99 10.89
N SER A 135 9.73 4.23 10.79
CA SER A 135 9.69 2.79 10.55
C SER A 135 10.60 2.08 11.54
N GLU A 136 10.12 1.01 12.16
CA GLU A 136 10.86 0.26 13.18
C GLU A 136 10.73 -1.24 12.97
N ASN A 137 11.80 -1.96 13.28
CA ASN A 137 11.77 -3.39 13.56
C ASN A 137 12.56 -3.66 14.86
N ALA A 138 12.75 -4.92 15.23
CA ALA A 138 13.40 -5.29 16.49
C ALA A 138 14.80 -4.67 16.71
N ASN A 139 15.52 -4.37 15.62
CA ASN A 139 16.94 -3.99 15.67
C ASN A 139 17.24 -2.63 15.02
N ALA A 140 16.27 -1.98 14.38
CA ALA A 140 16.51 -0.77 13.61
C ALA A 140 15.30 0.16 13.59
N ILE A 141 15.57 1.45 13.74
CA ILE A 141 14.60 2.54 13.58
C ILE A 141 15.08 3.46 12.45
N VAL A 142 14.18 3.81 11.54
CA VAL A 142 14.43 4.76 10.44
C VAL A 142 13.44 5.91 10.54
N ILE A 143 13.94 7.14 10.41
CA ILE A 143 13.12 8.36 10.42
C ILE A 143 13.52 9.29 9.27
N GLN A 144 12.59 10.15 8.85
CA GLN A 144 12.91 11.34 8.07
C GLN A 144 13.08 12.54 8.99
N TYR A 145 14.25 13.18 8.96
CA TYR A 145 14.54 14.37 9.75
C TYR A 145 15.15 15.46 8.85
N GLN A 146 14.53 16.64 8.81
CA GLN A 146 14.94 17.76 7.95
C GLN A 146 15.14 17.34 6.47
N GLY A 147 14.25 16.50 5.95
CA GLY A 147 14.27 16.02 4.56
C GLY A 147 15.33 14.97 4.26
N LYS A 148 16.00 14.40 5.27
CA LYS A 148 17.01 13.35 5.11
C LYS A 148 16.67 12.13 5.96
N PRO A 149 16.89 10.90 5.44
CA PRO A 149 16.70 9.70 6.23
C PRO A 149 17.84 9.49 7.22
N TYR A 150 17.51 9.08 8.43
CA TYR A 150 18.45 8.66 9.47
C TYR A 150 18.06 7.27 9.97
N VAL A 151 19.07 6.51 10.41
CA VAL A 151 18.88 5.18 11.00
C VAL A 151 19.56 5.10 12.36
N GLN A 152 18.90 4.44 13.29
CA GLN A 152 19.46 3.97 14.55
C GLN A 152 19.46 2.44 14.54
N LEU A 153 20.58 1.83 14.85
CA LEU A 153 20.74 0.37 14.91
C LEU A 153 20.98 -0.07 16.35
N ASN A 154 20.21 -1.05 16.83
CA ASN A 154 20.33 -1.68 18.16
C ASN A 154 20.44 -0.67 19.32
N GLY A 155 19.67 0.43 19.26
CA GLY A 155 19.69 1.49 20.27
C GLY A 155 20.96 2.35 20.29
N GLY A 156 21.83 2.25 19.29
CA GLY A 156 23.06 3.04 19.17
C GLY A 156 22.81 4.51 18.76
N SER A 157 23.83 5.15 18.23
CA SER A 157 23.71 6.53 17.73
C SER A 157 22.94 6.60 16.40
N TRP A 158 22.23 7.70 16.19
CA TRP A 158 21.64 8.04 14.89
C TRP A 158 22.73 8.39 13.87
N VAL A 159 22.67 7.78 12.70
CA VAL A 159 23.54 8.10 11.55
C VAL A 159 22.70 8.37 10.31
N PRO A 160 23.15 9.24 9.38
CA PRO A 160 22.48 9.42 8.10
C PRO A 160 22.37 8.08 7.35
N TYR A 161 21.20 7.78 6.79
CA TYR A 161 21.03 6.61 5.93
C TYR A 161 21.63 6.91 4.55
N PRO A 162 22.65 6.15 4.09
CA PRO A 162 23.25 6.35 2.77
C PRO A 162 22.23 6.18 1.64
N GLN A 163 22.13 7.19 0.77
CA GLN A 163 21.29 7.19 -0.44
C GLN A 163 22.12 6.88 -1.68
#